data_AF-A0A0A9DTW8-F1
#
_entry.id   AF-A0A0A9DTW8-F1
#
_cell.length_a   1.000
_cell.length_b   1.000
_cell.length_c   1.000
_cell.angle_alpha   90.00
_cell.angle_beta   90.00
_cell.angle_gamma   90.00
#
_symmetry.space_group_name_H-M   'P 1'
#
loop_
_entity.id
_entity.type
_entity.pdbx_description
1 polymer ?
#
loop_
_entity_poly.entity_id
_entity_poly.type
_entity_poly.pdbx_seq_one_letter_code
_entity_poly.pdbx_strand_id
1 'polypeptide(L)'
;MRDGDWLTRAHQRLLVSRQVLSQSYAFAYYMFGGEVPTRPQERASLAVARNLFEDQQERLERHVEHLSKVLTADVPVLPEPEVVRAKQEAATLVKTVETLCGELYKCIQEELLTLLVEPMSIAAYRPDGPDRAKELAA
;
A
#
# COMPACT_ATOMS: atom_id res chain seq x y z
N MET A 1 -28.26 -7.73 0.22
CA MET A 1 -26.90 -7.22 0.51
C MET A 1 -26.96 -5.72 0.33
N ARG A 2 -26.71 -4.92 1.38
CA ARG A 2 -26.92 -3.46 1.34
C ARG A 2 -25.92 -2.80 0.38
N ASP A 3 -26.40 -2.01 -0.57
CA ASP A 3 -25.57 -1.27 -1.54
C ASP A 3 -24.63 -0.23 -0.92
N GLY A 4 -24.65 0.00 0.40
CA GLY A 4 -23.68 0.86 1.10
C GLY A 4 -22.41 0.15 1.59
N ASP A 5 -22.41 -1.17 1.71
CA ASP A 5 -21.29 -1.90 2.35
C ASP A 5 -20.02 -1.88 1.49
N TRP A 6 -20.15 -1.79 0.16
CA TRP A 6 -18.99 -1.74 -0.74
C TRP A 6 -18.21 -0.44 -0.62
N LEU A 7 -18.91 0.68 -0.38
CA LEU A 7 -18.32 2.01 -0.27
C LEU A 7 -17.49 2.10 1.01
N THR A 8 -18.04 1.60 2.11
CA THR A 8 -17.34 1.49 3.40
C THR A 8 -16.07 0.65 3.27
N ARG A 9 -16.15 -0.53 2.62
CA ARG A 9 -14.98 -1.39 2.38
C ARG A 9 -13.94 -0.71 1.51
N ALA A 10 -14.35 -0.05 0.42
CA ALA A 10 -13.44 0.64 -0.47
C ALA A 10 -12.71 1.80 0.23
N HIS A 11 -13.41 2.58 1.07
CA HIS A 11 -12.79 3.60 1.91
C HIS A 11 -11.82 3.02 2.94
N GLN A 12 -12.16 1.90 3.58
CA GLN A 12 -11.26 1.22 4.50
C GLN A 12 -9.96 0.80 3.80
N ARG A 13 -10.06 0.25 2.59
CA ARG A 13 -8.88 -0.11 1.78
C ARG A 13 -8.08 1.10 1.35
N LEU A 14 -8.75 2.17 0.91
CA LEU A 14 -8.09 3.43 0.59
C LEU A 14 -7.28 3.97 1.79
N LEU A 15 -7.85 3.92 2.99
CA LEU A 15 -7.18 4.37 4.21
C LEU A 15 -5.92 3.54 4.50
N VAL A 16 -6.02 2.21 4.44
CA VAL A 16 -4.87 1.30 4.65
C VAL A 16 -3.79 1.55 3.60
N SER A 17 -4.16 1.66 2.33
CA SER A 17 -3.18 1.92 1.25
C SER A 17 -2.49 3.28 1.40
N ARG A 18 -3.20 4.33 1.86
CA ARG A 18 -2.59 5.62 2.20
C ARG A 18 -1.61 5.53 3.35
N GLN A 19 -1.91 4.73 4.36
CA GLN A 19 -0.99 4.50 5.48
C GLN A 19 0.28 3.79 5.00
N VAL A 20 0.15 2.74 4.18
CA VAL A 20 1.29 2.07 3.54
C VAL A 20 2.13 3.06 2.73
N LEU A 21 1.49 3.88 1.89
CA LEU A 21 2.18 4.87 1.08
C LEU A 21 2.92 5.91 1.94
N SER A 22 2.27 6.45 2.98
CA SER A 22 2.90 7.40 3.90
C SER A 22 4.12 6.79 4.60
N GLN A 23 4.00 5.56 5.10
CA GLN A 23 5.12 4.85 5.73
C GLN A 23 6.25 4.55 4.76
N SER A 24 5.93 4.31 3.48
CA SER A 24 6.93 4.04 2.45
C SER A 24 7.86 5.23 2.19
N TYR A 25 7.38 6.47 2.27
CA TYR A 25 8.26 7.66 2.16
C TYR A 25 9.20 7.78 3.37
N ALA A 26 8.71 7.54 4.59
CA ALA A 26 9.56 7.53 5.78
C ALA A 26 10.63 6.43 5.67
N PHE A 27 10.25 5.24 5.23
CA PHE A 27 11.19 4.16 4.98
C PHE A 27 12.24 4.54 3.93
N ALA A 28 11.83 5.12 2.79
CA ALA A 28 12.74 5.54 1.73
C ALA A 28 13.76 6.58 2.20
N TYR A 29 13.32 7.55 3.02
CA TYR A 29 14.20 8.55 3.60
C TYR A 29 15.35 7.92 4.38
N TYR A 30 15.07 6.97 5.28
CA TYR A 30 16.10 6.30 6.07
C TYR A 30 16.93 5.32 5.23
N MET A 31 16.28 4.49 4.42
CA MET A 31 16.95 3.45 3.64
C MET A 31 17.93 4.03 2.61
N PHE A 32 17.56 5.16 1.98
CA PHE A 32 18.33 5.75 0.89
C PHE A 32 19.07 7.05 1.28
N GLY A 33 18.81 7.59 2.47
CA GLY A 33 19.46 8.81 2.99
C GLY A 33 20.90 8.61 3.49
N GLY A 34 21.42 7.37 3.47
CA GLY A 34 22.78 7.05 3.89
C GLY A 34 22.96 6.86 5.40
N GLU A 35 21.87 6.93 6.18
CA GLU A 35 21.88 6.68 7.63
C GLU A 35 21.93 5.19 7.97
N VAL A 36 21.44 4.33 7.07
CA VAL A 36 21.34 2.88 7.29
C VAL A 36 22.58 2.15 6.73
N PRO A 37 23.35 1.43 7.56
CA PRO A 37 24.54 0.70 7.09
C PRO A 37 24.17 -0.45 6.14
N THR A 38 24.64 -0.35 4.90
CA THR A 38 24.57 -1.41 3.88
C THR A 38 25.96 -1.97 3.60
N ARG A 39 26.04 -3.23 3.19
CA ARG A 39 27.34 -3.86 2.86
C ARG A 39 27.96 -3.15 1.64
N PRO A 40 29.26 -2.78 1.65
CA PRO A 40 29.89 -2.05 0.55
C PRO A 40 29.77 -2.74 -0.81
N GLN A 41 29.75 -4.07 -0.84
CA GLN A 41 29.64 -4.89 -2.04
C GLN A 41 28.25 -4.81 -2.69
N GLU A 42 27.22 -4.41 -1.94
CA GLU A 42 25.82 -4.39 -2.37
C GLU A 42 25.38 -3.04 -2.93
N ARG A 43 26.28 -2.07 -3.09
CA ARG A 43 25.93 -0.71 -3.57
C ARG A 43 25.25 -0.72 -4.95
N ALA A 44 25.66 -1.63 -5.84
CA ALA A 44 25.02 -1.78 -7.15
C ALA A 44 23.62 -2.39 -7.02
N SER A 45 23.47 -3.44 -6.20
CA SER A 45 22.19 -4.07 -5.86
C SER A 45 21.21 -3.05 -5.24
N LEU A 46 21.71 -2.17 -4.36
CA LEU A 46 20.92 -1.12 -3.71
C LEU A 46 20.34 -0.13 -4.72
N ALA A 47 21.10 0.27 -5.75
CA ALA A 47 20.59 1.16 -6.79
C ALA A 47 19.46 0.51 -7.60
N VAL A 48 19.58 -0.77 -7.92
CA VAL A 48 18.53 -1.54 -8.63
C VAL A 48 17.29 -1.71 -7.76
N ALA A 49 17.46 -2.12 -6.50
CA ALA A 49 16.38 -2.29 -5.55
C ALA A 49 15.66 -0.97 -5.24
N ARG A 50 16.40 0.14 -5.16
CA ARG A 50 15.82 1.49 -5.03
C ARG A 50 14.91 1.83 -6.21
N ASN A 51 15.36 1.62 -7.44
CA ASN A 51 14.53 1.91 -8.62
C ASN A 51 13.25 1.08 -8.64
N LEU A 52 13.35 -0.21 -8.26
CA LEU A 52 12.17 -1.08 -8.14
C LEU A 52 11.19 -0.57 -7.07
N PHE A 53 11.71 -0.17 -5.91
CA PHE A 53 10.91 0.39 -4.83
C PHE A 53 10.21 1.70 -5.25
N GLU A 54 10.94 2.63 -5.88
CA GLU A 54 10.40 3.91 -6.31
C GLU A 54 9.33 3.73 -7.42
N ASP A 55 9.52 2.81 -8.37
CA ASP A 55 8.49 2.46 -9.37
C ASP A 55 7.22 1.89 -8.72
N GLN A 56 7.38 0.98 -7.76
CA GLN A 56 6.23 0.42 -7.03
C GLN A 56 5.51 1.48 -6.19
N GLN A 57 6.26 2.38 -5.55
CA GLN A 57 5.70 3.50 -4.78
C GLN A 57 4.91 4.45 -5.68
N GLU A 58 5.45 4.86 -6.83
CA GLU A 58 4.76 5.73 -7.78
C GLU A 58 3.49 5.05 -8.34
N ARG A 59 3.58 3.77 -8.71
CA ARG A 59 2.43 3.00 -9.18
C ARG A 59 1.35 2.93 -8.10
N LEU A 60 1.71 2.70 -6.84
CA LEU A 60 0.77 2.69 -5.72
C LEU A 60 0.11 4.05 -5.55
N GLU A 61 0.88 5.14 -5.50
CA GLU A 61 0.39 6.51 -5.38
C GLU A 61 -0.65 6.84 -6.44
N ARG A 62 -0.34 6.57 -7.72
CA ARG A 62 -1.27 6.84 -8.83
C ARG A 62 -2.60 6.11 -8.68
N HIS A 63 -2.59 4.85 -8.26
CA HIS A 63 -3.82 4.07 -8.09
C HIS A 63 -4.59 4.43 -6.81
N VAL A 64 -3.89 4.79 -5.74
CA VAL A 64 -4.50 5.31 -4.50
C VAL A 64 -5.24 6.62 -4.78
N GLU A 65 -4.62 7.54 -5.51
CA GLU A 65 -5.26 8.80 -5.90
C GLU A 65 -6.44 8.58 -6.85
N HIS A 66 -6.32 7.63 -7.78
CA HIS A 66 -7.43 7.26 -8.64
C HIS A 66 -8.61 6.69 -7.83
N LEU A 67 -8.35 5.75 -6.91
CA LEU A 67 -9.38 5.22 -6.03
C LEU A 67 -10.04 6.32 -5.19
N SER A 68 -9.25 7.25 -4.64
CA SER A 68 -9.79 8.40 -3.90
C SER A 68 -10.75 9.23 -4.74
N LYS A 69 -10.42 9.50 -6.01
CA LYS A 69 -11.29 10.27 -6.91
C LYS A 69 -12.61 9.55 -7.17
N VAL A 70 -12.56 8.25 -7.45
CA VAL A 70 -13.77 7.42 -7.67
C VAL A 70 -14.67 7.43 -6.43
N LEU A 71 -14.09 7.33 -5.24
CA LEU A 71 -14.85 7.33 -3.98
C LEU A 71 -15.36 8.71 -3.53
N THR A 72 -14.82 9.80 -4.09
CA THR A 72 -15.29 11.17 -3.81
C THR A 72 -16.44 11.59 -4.72
N ALA A 73 -16.78 10.78 -5.75
CA ALA A 73 -17.94 11.04 -6.58
C ALA A 73 -19.22 11.04 -5.72
N ASP A 74 -20.13 11.98 -5.99
CA ASP A 74 -21.36 12.18 -5.21
C ASP A 74 -22.39 11.08 -5.50
N VAL A 75 -22.15 9.88 -4.94
CA VAL A 75 -22.93 8.66 -5.20
C VAL A 75 -24.45 8.83 -5.01
N PRO A 76 -24.97 9.58 -4.01
CA PRO A 76 -26.40 9.85 -3.87
C PRO A 76 -27.07 10.56 -5.06
N VAL A 77 -26.30 11.28 -5.89
CA VAL A 77 -26.80 12.07 -7.03
C VAL A 77 -26.64 11.32 -8.35
N LEU A 78 -25.86 10.24 -8.38
CA LEU A 78 -25.58 9.48 -9.59
C LEU A 78 -26.77 8.60 -10.01
N PRO A 79 -27.07 8.51 -11.32
CA PRO A 79 -28.03 7.54 -11.82
C PRO A 79 -27.49 6.11 -11.59
N GLU A 80 -28.41 5.16 -11.37
CA GLU A 80 -28.09 3.75 -11.08
C GLU A 80 -27.01 3.10 -11.98
N PRO A 81 -27.02 3.25 -13.33
CA PRO A 81 -25.95 2.70 -14.17
C PRO A 81 -24.56 3.28 -13.86
N GLU A 82 -24.48 4.54 -13.44
CA GLU A 82 -23.21 5.17 -13.07
C GLU A 82 -22.73 4.69 -11.70
N VAL A 83 -23.65 4.43 -10.76
CA VAL A 83 -23.33 3.81 -9.46
C VAL A 83 -22.76 2.41 -9.67
N VAL A 84 -23.35 1.60 -10.55
CA VAL A 84 -22.84 0.26 -10.89
C VAL A 84 -21.44 0.34 -11.50
N ARG A 85 -21.20 1.28 -12.42
CA ARG A 85 -19.88 1.51 -13.02
C ARG A 85 -18.85 1.90 -11.97
N ALA A 86 -19.17 2.88 -11.10
CA ALA A 86 -18.28 3.34 -10.05
C ALA A 86 -17.94 2.21 -9.05
N LYS A 87 -18.92 1.37 -8.70
CA LYS A 87 -18.72 0.19 -7.85
C LYS A 87 -17.75 -0.82 -8.48
N GLN A 88 -17.89 -1.10 -9.77
CA GLN A 88 -17.02 -2.03 -10.49
C GLN A 88 -15.59 -1.49 -10.63
N GLU A 89 -15.47 -0.20 -10.93
CA GLU A 89 -14.18 0.50 -11.01
C GLU A 89 -13.48 0.53 -9.65
N ALA A 90 -14.19 0.91 -8.59
CA ALA A 90 -13.66 0.90 -7.23
C ALA A 90 -13.20 -0.50 -6.80
N ALA A 91 -13.97 -1.55 -7.09
CA ALA A 91 -13.58 -2.92 -6.78
C ALA A 91 -12.28 -3.34 -7.50
N THR A 92 -12.11 -2.90 -8.74
CA THR A 92 -10.91 -3.18 -9.54
C THR A 92 -9.71 -2.41 -8.98
N LEU A 93 -9.89 -1.13 -8.68
CA LEU A 93 -8.85 -0.28 -8.08
C LEU A 93 -8.42 -0.78 -6.71
N VAL A 94 -9.37 -1.19 -5.85
CA VAL A 94 -9.10 -1.79 -4.54
C VAL A 94 -8.17 -3.00 -4.68
N LYS A 95 -8.51 -3.93 -5.58
CA LYS A 95 -7.66 -5.12 -5.82
C LYS A 95 -6.26 -4.72 -6.30
N THR A 96 -6.18 -3.75 -7.20
CA THR A 96 -4.88 -3.27 -7.71
C THR A 96 -4.04 -2.62 -6.60
N VAL A 97 -4.60 -1.75 -5.77
CA VAL A 97 -3.84 -1.13 -4.67
C VAL A 97 -3.43 -2.13 -3.61
N GLU A 98 -4.26 -3.13 -3.30
CA GLU A 98 -3.89 -4.21 -2.38
C GLU A 98 -2.72 -5.04 -2.91
N THR A 99 -2.72 -5.39 -4.19
CA THR A 99 -1.60 -6.07 -4.84
C THR A 99 -0.33 -5.23 -4.78
N LEU A 100 -0.41 -3.94 -5.12
CA LEU A 100 0.74 -3.02 -5.09
C LEU A 100 1.30 -2.83 -3.68
N CYS A 101 0.44 -2.77 -2.65
CA CYS A 101 0.90 -2.76 -1.26
C CYS A 101 1.68 -4.03 -0.92
N GLY A 102 1.21 -5.20 -1.35
CA GLY A 102 1.90 -6.47 -1.17
C GLY A 102 3.25 -6.52 -1.90
N GLU A 103 3.29 -6.07 -3.16
CA GLU A 103 4.52 -5.96 -3.96
C GLU A 103 5.55 -5.04 -3.28
N LEU A 104 5.11 -3.90 -2.75
CA LEU A 104 5.98 -2.96 -2.04
C LEU A 104 6.58 -3.56 -0.76
N TYR A 105 5.76 -4.25 0.06
CA TYR A 105 6.24 -4.96 1.24
C TYR A 105 7.23 -6.07 0.89
N LYS A 106 6.95 -6.80 -0.20
CA LYS A 106 7.84 -7.84 -0.71
C LYS A 106 9.17 -7.24 -1.15
N CYS A 107 9.16 -6.15 -1.90
CA CYS A 107 10.37 -5.44 -2.32
C CYS A 107 11.18 -4.98 -1.09
N ILE A 108 10.54 -4.39 -0.08
CA ILE A 108 11.21 -4.03 1.17
C ILE A 108 11.89 -5.27 1.79
N GLN A 109 11.14 -6.35 2.00
CA GLN A 109 11.63 -7.52 2.71
C GLN A 109 12.72 -8.30 1.97
N GLU A 110 12.56 -8.51 0.65
CA GLU A 110 13.39 -9.41 -0.14
C GLU A 110 14.55 -8.69 -0.83
N GLU A 111 14.35 -7.44 -1.24
CA GLU A 111 15.33 -6.70 -2.06
C GLU A 111 16.12 -5.67 -1.25
N LEU A 112 15.52 -5.06 -0.22
CA LEU A 112 16.16 -3.96 0.53
C LEU A 112 16.71 -4.41 1.87
N LEU A 113 15.92 -5.08 2.71
CA LEU A 113 16.35 -5.49 4.05
C LEU A 113 17.46 -6.56 4.03
N THR A 114 17.61 -7.30 2.92
CA THR A 114 18.66 -8.31 2.74
C THR A 114 20.06 -7.70 2.54
N LEU A 115 20.11 -6.43 2.12
CA LEU A 115 21.36 -5.68 1.85
C LEU A 115 21.98 -5.07 3.13
N LEU A 116 21.23 -5.09 4.22
CA LEU A 116 21.64 -4.53 5.50
C LEU A 116 22.78 -5.33 6.13
N VAL A 117 23.62 -4.63 6.89
CA VAL A 117 24.66 -5.30 7.69
C VAL A 117 24.00 -6.19 8.75
N GLU A 118 23.03 -5.64 9.49
CA GLU A 118 22.19 -6.37 10.44
C GLU A 118 20.88 -6.79 9.78
N PRO A 119 20.58 -8.11 9.70
CA PRO A 119 19.35 -8.58 9.10
C PRO A 119 18.12 -8.07 9.85
N MET A 120 17.16 -7.53 9.11
CA MET A 120 15.85 -7.12 9.62
C MET A 120 14.73 -7.83 8.86
N SER A 121 13.59 -8.01 9.52
CA SER A 121 12.37 -8.48 8.89
C SER A 121 11.16 -7.68 9.34
N ILE A 122 10.19 -7.59 8.45
CA ILE A 122 8.89 -6.96 8.69
C ILE A 122 7.78 -8.00 8.58
N ALA A 123 6.63 -7.70 9.18
CA ALA A 123 5.44 -8.52 8.98
C ALA A 123 4.99 -8.42 7.52
N ALA A 124 4.47 -9.53 6.98
CA ALA A 124 3.85 -9.55 5.66
C ALA A 124 2.65 -8.59 5.60
N TYR A 125 2.42 -8.00 4.42
CA TYR A 125 1.26 -7.15 4.19
C TYR A 125 -0.04 -7.93 4.43
N ARG A 126 -0.94 -7.37 5.24
CA ARG A 126 -2.29 -7.88 5.47
C ARG A 126 -3.28 -6.74 5.24
N PRO A 127 -4.15 -6.81 4.22
CA PRO A 127 -5.08 -5.72 3.93
C PRO A 127 -6.07 -5.48 5.06
N ASP A 128 -6.43 -6.53 5.82
CA ASP A 128 -7.27 -6.46 7.01
C ASP A 128 -6.55 -5.96 8.28
N GLY A 129 -5.27 -5.64 8.15
CA GLY A 129 -4.41 -5.26 9.26
C GLY A 129 -3.93 -6.46 10.08
N PRO A 130 -3.14 -6.18 11.14
CA PRO A 130 -2.70 -7.21 12.08
C PRO A 130 -3.87 -7.75 12.91
N ASP A 131 -3.72 -8.97 13.42
CA ASP A 131 -4.71 -9.54 14.34
C ASP A 131 -4.83 -8.64 15.58
N ARG A 132 -6.07 -8.28 15.93
CA ARG A 132 -6.33 -7.43 17.10
C ARG A 132 -5.91 -8.15 18.38
N ALA A 133 -5.36 -7.39 19.32
CA ALA A 133 -5.13 -7.90 20.68
C ALA A 133 -6.44 -8.43 21.27
N LYS A 134 -6.34 -9.48 22.11
CA LYS A 134 -7.50 -10.00 22.84
C LYS A 134 -8.12 -8.85 23.65
N GLU A 135 -9.43 -8.69 23.56
CA GLU A 135 -10.15 -7.74 24.39
C GLU A 135 -9.88 -8.08 25.86
N LEU A 136 -9.53 -7.07 26.65
CA LEU A 136 -9.31 -7.25 28.08
C LEU A 136 -10.66 -7.65 28.70
N ALA A 137 -10.65 -8.73 29.48
CA ALA A 137 -11.83 -9.13 30.24
C ALA A 137 -12.23 -7.98 31.18
N ALA A 138 -13.50 -7.61 31.15
CA ALA A 138 -14.08 -6.56 31.98
C ALA A 138 -14.02 -6.92 33.47
#